data_AF-A0A9N9SY00-F1
#
_entry.id   AF-A0A9N9SY00-F1
#
_cell.length_a   1.000
_cell.length_b   1.000
_cell.length_c   1.000
_cell.angle_alpha   90.00
_cell.angle_beta   90.00
_cell.angle_gamma   90.00
#
_symmetry.space_group_name_H-M   'P 1'
#
loop_
_entity.id
_entity.type
_entity.pdbx_description
1 polymer ?
#
loop_
_entity_poly.entity_id
_entity_poly.type
_entity_poly.pdbx_seq_one_letter_code
_entity_poly.pdbx_strand_id
1 'polypeptide(L)'
;MISSEGEVLDFRNPVSIEGKVEEWMNAILREMRMSVRFITKSAIFYYGKIRRPRTKWMFEYQGMVTLAGSQVWWTAEVENVFTKIAKGNKRAMKEYLFQLNKQLEEIVITVRAELSSNDRAKFRTIAIIEVHSR
;
A
#
# COMPACT_ATOMS: atom_id res chain seq x y z
N MET A 1 -12.20 9.22 -9.70
CA MET A 1 -11.93 8.11 -10.65
C MET A 1 -12.34 6.79 -10.03
N ILE A 2 -12.71 5.82 -10.85
CA ILE A 2 -13.10 4.47 -10.44
C ILE A 2 -12.22 3.49 -11.20
N SER A 3 -11.59 2.53 -10.51
CA SER A 3 -10.74 1.51 -11.13
C SER A 3 -11.56 0.38 -11.75
N SER A 4 -10.91 -0.52 -12.50
CA SER A 4 -11.53 -1.74 -13.05
C SER A 4 -12.06 -2.68 -11.97
N GLU A 5 -11.47 -2.63 -10.78
CA GLU A 5 -11.80 -3.42 -9.59
C GLU A 5 -12.89 -2.74 -8.76
N GLY A 6 -13.36 -1.56 -9.18
CA GLY A 6 -14.38 -0.78 -8.48
C GLY A 6 -13.84 0.06 -7.32
N GLU A 7 -12.52 0.25 -7.20
CA GLU A 7 -11.96 1.14 -6.19
C GLU A 7 -12.16 2.60 -6.60
N VAL A 8 -12.70 3.41 -5.68
CA VAL A 8 -12.94 4.83 -5.90
C VAL A 8 -11.79 5.64 -5.32
N LEU A 9 -11.33 6.64 -6.06
CA LEU A 9 -10.37 7.63 -5.61
C LEU A 9 -10.80 9.02 -6.09
N ASP A 10 -10.92 9.95 -5.16
CA ASP A 10 -11.28 11.34 -5.48
C ASP A 10 -10.08 12.11 -6.04
N PHE A 11 -10.35 12.98 -7.03
CA PHE A 11 -9.34 13.89 -7.51
C PHE A 11 -9.03 14.94 -6.46
N ARG A 12 -7.74 15.32 -6.38
CA ARG A 12 -7.30 16.33 -5.43
C ARG A 12 -7.82 17.70 -5.82
N ASN A 13 -7.88 17.98 -7.11
CA ASN A 13 -8.44 19.21 -7.66
C ASN A 13 -9.55 18.90 -8.66
N PRO A 14 -10.60 19.73 -8.72
CA PRO A 14 -11.58 19.64 -9.80
C PRO A 14 -10.91 19.95 -11.14
N VAL A 15 -11.35 19.27 -12.20
CA VAL A 15 -10.86 19.47 -13.58
C VAL A 15 -12.01 19.96 -14.42
N SER A 16 -11.84 21.10 -15.11
CA SER A 16 -12.83 21.60 -16.06
C SER A 16 -12.86 20.73 -17.32
N ILE A 17 -14.07 20.47 -17.83
CA ILE A 17 -14.34 19.68 -19.04
C ILE A 17 -14.82 20.55 -20.21
N GLU A 18 -14.42 21.82 -20.21
CA GLU A 18 -14.75 22.78 -21.25
C GLU A 18 -13.69 22.83 -22.35
N GLY A 19 -14.08 23.22 -23.56
CA GLY A 19 -13.19 23.35 -24.70
C GLY A 19 -12.94 22.06 -25.46
N LYS A 20 -11.78 21.95 -26.12
CA LYS A 20 -11.47 20.81 -27.00
C LYS A 20 -11.30 19.53 -26.20
N VAL A 21 -11.88 18.45 -26.72
CA VAL A 21 -11.86 17.11 -26.09
C VAL A 21 -10.47 16.67 -25.68
N GLU A 22 -9.49 16.81 -26.56
CA GLU A 22 -8.11 16.42 -26.30
C GLU A 22 -7.48 17.20 -25.14
N GLU A 23 -7.85 18.46 -24.95
CA GLU A 23 -7.27 19.32 -23.91
C GLU A 23 -7.77 18.90 -22.52
N TRP A 24 -9.09 18.76 -22.34
CA TRP A 24 -9.64 18.36 -21.05
C TRP A 24 -9.41 16.88 -20.74
N MET A 25 -9.36 15.99 -21.74
CA MET A 25 -8.98 14.59 -21.51
C MET A 25 -7.54 14.48 -21.00
N ASN A 26 -6.61 15.24 -21.58
CA ASN A 26 -5.24 15.31 -21.08
C ASN A 26 -5.16 15.93 -19.68
N ALA A 27 -6.01 16.92 -19.37
CA ALA A 27 -6.09 17.50 -18.03
C ALA A 27 -6.57 16.48 -16.98
N ILE A 28 -7.61 15.70 -17.30
CA ILE A 28 -8.09 14.61 -16.44
C ILE A 28 -6.98 13.58 -16.22
N LEU A 29 -6.31 13.13 -17.28
CA LEU A 29 -5.22 12.15 -17.17
C LEU A 29 -4.07 12.65 -16.28
N ARG A 30 -3.74 13.95 -16.37
CA ARG A 30 -2.75 14.57 -15.47
C ARG A 30 -3.23 14.55 -14.02
N GLU A 31 -4.47 14.95 -13.75
CA GLU A 31 -5.03 14.97 -12.40
C GLU A 31 -5.13 13.56 -11.79
N MET A 32 -5.49 12.53 -12.58
CA MET A 32 -5.44 11.13 -12.17
C MET A 32 -4.05 10.75 -11.67
N ARG A 33 -3.01 11.03 -12.47
CA ARG A 33 -1.62 10.72 -12.11
C ARG A 33 -1.17 11.48 -10.87
N MET A 34 -1.53 12.76 -10.74
CA MET A 34 -1.18 13.57 -9.57
C MET A 34 -1.86 13.06 -8.30
N SER A 35 -3.16 12.75 -8.38
CA SER A 35 -3.95 12.26 -7.25
C SER A 35 -3.45 10.90 -6.77
N VAL A 36 -3.19 9.97 -7.68
CA VAL A 36 -2.58 8.66 -7.36
C VAL A 36 -1.20 8.84 -6.73
N ARG A 37 -0.34 9.70 -7.31
CA ARG A 37 0.99 9.97 -6.75
C ARG A 37 0.89 10.53 -5.32
N PHE A 38 -0.07 11.42 -5.07
CA PHE A 38 -0.28 12.04 -3.78
C PHE A 38 -0.77 11.02 -2.74
N ILE A 39 -1.79 10.23 -3.06
CA ILE A 39 -2.31 9.23 -2.12
C ILE A 39 -1.24 8.17 -1.81
N THR A 40 -0.44 7.75 -2.80
CA THR A 40 0.63 6.77 -2.59
C THR A 40 1.71 7.30 -1.66
N LYS A 41 2.16 8.54 -1.86
CA LYS A 41 3.10 9.19 -0.94
C LYS A 41 2.52 9.33 0.47
N SER A 42 1.23 9.69 0.57
CA SER A 42 0.53 9.84 1.84
C SER A 42 0.43 8.50 2.57
N ALA A 43 0.07 7.41 1.87
CA ALA A 43 -0.02 6.07 2.42
C ALA A 43 1.32 5.60 2.98
N ILE A 44 2.41 5.81 2.24
CA ILE A 44 3.78 5.49 2.67
C ILE A 44 4.14 6.28 3.94
N PHE A 45 3.91 7.60 3.93
CA PHE A 45 4.23 8.47 5.06
C PHE A 45 3.45 8.08 6.32
N TYR A 46 2.12 7.92 6.21
CA TYR A 46 1.28 7.64 7.36
C TYR A 46 1.44 6.23 7.91
N TYR A 47 1.87 5.26 7.10
CA TYR A 47 2.22 3.93 7.61
C TYR A 47 3.36 4.01 8.65
N GLY A 48 4.41 4.76 8.36
CA GLY A 48 5.53 4.94 9.31
C GLY A 48 5.24 5.95 10.42
N LYS A 49 4.39 6.95 10.16
CA LYS A 49 4.13 8.04 11.12
C LYS A 49 3.13 7.65 12.20
N ILE A 50 2.10 6.87 11.88
CA ILE A 50 1.01 6.51 12.80
C ILE A 50 1.19 5.06 13.23
N ARG A 51 1.35 4.82 14.53
CA ARG A 51 1.45 3.46 15.07
C ARG A 51 0.05 2.82 15.12
N ARG A 52 -0.21 1.89 14.20
CA ARG A 52 -1.46 1.13 14.10
C ARG A 52 -1.24 -0.26 13.50
N PRO A 53 -2.18 -1.20 13.66
CA PRO A 53 -2.12 -2.49 12.96
C PRO A 53 -2.00 -2.32 11.44
N ARG A 54 -1.19 -3.17 10.79
CA ARG A 54 -0.97 -3.13 9.33
C ARG A 54 -2.31 -3.27 8.58
N THR A 55 -3.16 -4.18 9.04
CA THR A 55 -4.47 -4.45 8.45
C THR A 55 -5.39 -3.22 8.49
N LYS A 56 -5.36 -2.41 9.56
CA LYS A 56 -6.11 -1.14 9.62
C LYS A 56 -5.61 -0.15 8.57
N TRP A 57 -4.31 0.00 8.42
CA TRP A 57 -3.74 0.83 7.36
C TRP A 57 -4.17 0.35 5.96
N MET A 58 -4.19 -0.96 5.72
CA MET A 58 -4.63 -1.54 4.44
C MET A 58 -6.10 -1.25 4.10
N PHE A 59 -6.97 -1.06 5.10
CA PHE A 59 -8.36 -0.68 4.87
C PHE A 59 -8.52 0.78 4.44
N GLU A 60 -7.60 1.66 4.81
CA GLU A 60 -7.70 3.09 4.53
C GLU A 60 -7.28 3.49 3.12
N TYR A 61 -6.60 2.60 2.40
CA TYR A 61 -6.05 2.87 1.08
C TYR A 61 -6.48 1.83 0.05
N GLN A 62 -6.44 2.24 -1.22
CA GLN A 62 -6.69 1.38 -2.37
C GLN A 62 -5.68 0.23 -2.41
N GLY A 63 -6.06 -0.91 -3.00
CA GLY A 63 -5.25 -2.11 -3.04
C GLY A 63 -3.89 -1.90 -3.70
N MET A 64 -3.87 -1.21 -4.85
CA MET A 64 -2.62 -0.91 -5.57
C MET A 64 -1.73 0.08 -4.80
N VAL A 65 -2.34 1.03 -4.09
CA VAL A 65 -1.63 2.00 -3.23
C VAL A 65 -0.98 1.28 -2.05
N THR A 66 -1.74 0.39 -1.42
CA THR A 66 -1.29 -0.45 -0.31
C THR A 66 -0.15 -1.36 -0.76
N LEU A 67 -0.29 -2.02 -1.91
CA LEU A 67 0.75 -2.90 -2.46
C LEU A 67 2.07 -2.14 -2.70
N ALA A 68 2.01 -1.00 -3.37
CA ALA A 68 3.19 -0.17 -3.61
C ALA A 68 3.82 0.33 -2.30
N GLY A 69 3.00 0.76 -1.34
CA GLY A 69 3.47 1.20 -0.03
C GLY A 69 4.15 0.07 0.77
N SER A 70 3.58 -1.13 0.72
CA SER A 70 4.15 -2.32 1.34
C SER A 70 5.55 -2.65 0.80
N GLN A 71 5.74 -2.55 -0.51
CA GLN A 71 7.05 -2.81 -1.14
C GLN A 71 8.09 -1.77 -0.74
N VAL A 72 7.72 -0.48 -0.71
CA VAL A 72 8.61 0.59 -0.25
C VAL A 72 9.08 0.34 1.19
N TRP A 73 8.16 -0.02 2.08
CA TRP A 73 8.50 -0.29 3.48
C TRP A 73 9.31 -1.57 3.65
N TRP A 74 8.98 -2.64 2.93
CA TRP A 74 9.76 -3.86 2.95
C TRP A 74 11.22 -3.62 2.54
N THR A 75 11.46 -2.86 1.46
CA THR A 75 12.83 -2.50 1.03
C THR A 75 13.56 -1.71 2.12
N ALA A 76 12.93 -0.68 2.68
CA ALA A 76 13.53 0.14 3.74
C ALA A 76 13.83 -0.67 5.02
N GLU A 77 12.93 -1.59 5.40
CA GLU A 77 13.11 -2.44 6.57
C GLU A 77 14.25 -3.45 6.36
N VAL A 78 14.38 -4.04 5.17
CA VAL A 78 15.49 -4.94 4.81
C VAL A 78 16.83 -4.21 4.85
N GLU A 79 16.92 -3.01 4.27
CA GLU A 79 18.14 -2.17 4.35
C GLU A 79 18.53 -1.85 5.81
N ASN A 80 17.53 -1.55 6.64
CA ASN A 80 17.74 -1.34 8.07
C ASN A 80 18.22 -2.61 8.79
N VAL A 81 17.73 -3.80 8.41
CA VAL A 81 18.24 -5.08 8.93
C VAL A 81 19.71 -5.26 8.60
N PHE A 82 20.14 -5.01 7.36
CA PHE A 82 21.56 -5.07 6.99
C PHE A 82 22.40 -4.07 7.80
N THR A 83 21.89 -2.86 8.01
CA THR A 83 22.54 -1.85 8.87
C THR A 83 22.71 -2.35 10.32
N LYS A 84 21.70 -3.02 10.89
CA LYS A 84 21.78 -3.62 12.24
C LYS A 84 22.81 -4.75 12.30
N ILE A 85 22.89 -5.58 11.25
CA ILE A 85 23.89 -6.66 11.15
C ILE A 85 25.30 -6.07 11.13
N ALA A 86 25.54 -5.03 10.32
CA ALA A 86 26.82 -4.33 10.23
C ALA A 86 27.23 -3.71 11.59
N LYS A 87 26.26 -3.28 12.40
CA LYS A 87 26.47 -2.78 13.77
C LYS A 87 26.63 -3.87 14.83
N GLY A 88 26.61 -5.15 14.45
CA GLY A 88 26.89 -6.29 15.32
C GLY A 88 25.67 -7.14 15.72
N ASN A 89 24.43 -6.74 15.39
CA ASN A 89 23.26 -7.60 15.62
C ASN A 89 23.14 -8.69 14.55
N LYS A 90 23.88 -9.80 14.74
CA LYS A 90 23.86 -10.96 13.85
C LYS A 90 22.49 -11.67 13.76
N ARG A 91 21.55 -11.39 14.68
CA ARG A 91 20.21 -12.00 14.71
C ARG A 91 19.13 -11.16 14.04
N ALA A 92 19.45 -9.93 13.59
CA ALA A 92 18.47 -8.99 13.05
C ALA A 92 17.61 -9.56 11.92
N MET A 93 18.17 -10.43 11.06
CA MET A 93 17.38 -11.09 9.99
C MET A 93 16.35 -12.07 10.54
N LYS A 94 16.69 -12.85 11.57
CA LYS A 94 15.75 -13.79 12.22
C LYS A 94 14.67 -13.03 12.99
N GLU A 95 15.03 -11.92 13.63
CA GLU A 95 14.08 -11.04 14.32
C GLU A 95 13.08 -10.42 13.31
N TYR A 96 13.57 -9.98 12.15
CA TYR A 96 12.72 -9.44 11.10
C TYR A 96 11.81 -10.52 10.49
N LEU A 97 12.31 -11.73 10.26
CA LEU A 97 11.49 -12.87 9.83
C LEU A 97 10.35 -13.17 10.82
N PHE A 98 10.60 -13.08 12.13
CA PHE A 98 9.56 -13.23 13.14
C PHE A 98 8.50 -12.13 13.04
N GLN A 99 8.92 -10.88 12.80
CA GLN A 99 8.00 -9.76 12.55
C GLN A 99 7.14 -10.00 11.29
N LEU A 100 7.75 -10.41 10.17
CA LEU A 100 7.03 -10.69 8.92
C LEU A 100 5.99 -11.81 9.09
N ASN A 101 6.35 -12.88 9.79
CA ASN A 101 5.41 -13.97 10.08
C ASN A 101 4.20 -13.49 10.89
N LYS A 102 4.41 -12.64 11.89
CA LYS A 102 3.32 -12.06 12.67
C LYS A 102 2.41 -11.17 11.81
N GLN A 103 2.99 -10.33 10.96
CA GLN A 103 2.21 -9.48 10.05
C GLN A 103 1.38 -10.31 9.06
N LEU A 104 1.97 -11.39 8.52
CA LEU A 104 1.26 -12.32 7.64
C LEU A 104 0.10 -13.02 8.37
N GLU A 105 0.30 -13.45 9.60
CA GLU A 105 -0.76 -14.07 10.42
C GLU A 105 -1.93 -13.10 10.65
N GLU A 106 -1.66 -11.84 10.98
CA GLU A 106 -2.69 -10.80 11.11
C GLU A 106 -3.49 -10.61 9.82
N ILE A 107 -2.83 -10.64 8.66
CA ILE A 107 -3.49 -10.56 7.35
C ILE A 107 -4.35 -11.79 7.10
N VAL A 108 -3.84 -13.00 7.37
CA VAL A 108 -4.59 -14.26 7.18
C VAL A 108 -5.84 -14.31 8.05
N ILE A 109 -5.75 -13.87 9.31
CA ILE A 109 -6.90 -13.76 10.20
C ILE A 109 -7.92 -12.77 9.62
N THR A 110 -7.48 -11.62 9.12
CA THR A 110 -8.37 -10.61 8.53
C THR A 110 -9.08 -11.14 7.28
N VAL A 111 -8.38 -11.89 6.41
CA VAL A 111 -8.98 -12.52 5.22
C VAL A 111 -10.09 -13.49 5.57
N ARG A 112 -10.06 -14.12 6.75
CA ARG A 112 -11.09 -15.07 7.21
C ARG A 112 -12.34 -14.38 7.76
N ALA A 113 -12.28 -13.09 8.07
CA ALA A 113 -13.43 -12.33 8.52
C ALA A 113 -14.43 -12.05 7.38
N GLU A 114 -15.56 -11.45 7.75
CA GLU A 114 -16.48 -10.87 6.79
C GLU A 114 -15.85 -9.61 6.19
N LEU A 115 -15.70 -9.62 4.87
CA LEU A 115 -15.08 -8.57 4.07
C LEU A 115 -15.90 -8.38 2.81
N SER A 116 -15.88 -7.14 2.28
CA SER A 116 -16.36 -6.89 0.93
C SER A 116 -15.58 -7.74 -0.08
N SER A 117 -16.17 -8.01 -1.26
CA SER A 117 -15.49 -8.77 -2.32
C SER A 117 -14.14 -8.12 -2.69
N ASN A 118 -14.12 -6.79 -2.77
CA ASN A 118 -12.93 -6.03 -3.14
C ASN A 118 -11.87 -6.06 -2.02
N ASP A 119 -12.26 -5.84 -0.76
CA ASP A 119 -11.31 -5.97 0.37
C ASP A 119 -10.72 -7.37 0.47
N ARG A 120 -11.55 -8.41 0.27
CA ARG A 120 -11.07 -9.78 0.25
C ARG A 120 -10.05 -10.01 -0.87
N ALA A 121 -10.30 -9.48 -2.07
CA ALA A 121 -9.34 -9.53 -3.17
C ALA A 121 -8.03 -8.80 -2.83
N LYS A 122 -8.13 -7.56 -2.32
CA LYS A 122 -6.98 -6.75 -1.86
C LYS A 122 -6.12 -7.50 -0.85
N PHE A 123 -6.71 -8.01 0.23
CA PHE A 123 -5.97 -8.69 1.29
C PHE A 123 -5.37 -10.02 0.81
N ARG A 124 -6.05 -10.77 -0.07
CA ARG A 124 -5.49 -11.99 -0.68
C ARG A 124 -4.26 -11.67 -1.54
N THR A 125 -4.35 -10.66 -2.39
CA THR A 125 -3.23 -10.23 -3.24
C THR A 125 -2.02 -9.84 -2.40
N ILE A 126 -2.25 -9.06 -1.34
CA ILE A 126 -1.16 -8.66 -0.44
C ILE A 126 -0.59 -9.88 0.29
N ALA A 127 -1.42 -10.79 0.80
CA ALA A 127 -0.95 -12.02 1.46
C ALA A 127 -0.02 -12.85 0.56
N ILE A 128 -0.32 -12.97 -0.74
CA ILE A 128 0.55 -13.67 -1.70
C ILE A 128 1.94 -13.01 -1.76
N ILE A 129 1.97 -11.68 -1.85
CA ILE A 129 3.21 -10.91 -1.92
C ILE A 129 4.02 -11.01 -0.61
N GLU A 130 3.35 -10.92 0.54
CA GLU A 130 4.00 -11.09 1.85
C GLU A 130 4.62 -12.48 2.01
N VAL A 131 4.02 -13.53 1.44
CA VAL A 131 4.62 -14.87 1.42
C VAL A 131 5.92 -14.91 0.60
N HIS A 132 6.01 -14.17 -0.51
CA HIS A 132 7.23 -14.06 -1.29
C HIS A 132 8.29 -13.17 -0.63
N SER A 133 7.85 -12.16 0.12
CA SER A 133 8.73 -11.24 0.87
C SER A 133 9.33 -11.85 2.13
N ARG A 134 8.78 -12.98 2.60
CA ARG A 134 9.24 -13.77 3.74
C ARG A 134 10.35 -14.75 3.36
#